data_AF-A0A737LGC8-F1
#
_entry.id   AF-A0A737LGC8-F1
#
_cell.length_a   1.000
_cell.length_b   1.000
_cell.length_c   1.000
_cell.angle_alpha   90.00
_cell.angle_beta   90.00
_cell.angle_gamma   90.00
#
_symmetry.space_group_name_H-M   'P 1'
#
loop_
_entity.id
_entity.type
_entity.pdbx_description
1 polymer ?
#
loop_
_entity_poly.entity_id
_entity_poly.type
_entity_poly.pdbx_seq_one_letter_code
_entity_poly.pdbx_strand_id
1 'polypeptide(L)'
;MDKALFERLTKSMSQMNEIVEGARQPSRTFYIDAMKIKEIRQASGLSQTKFADLISVSVDTLRNWEQGRRSPTGPAKALLRAIANDPEHVIPALGC
;
A
#
# COMPACT_ATOMS: atom_id res chain seq x y z
N MET A 1 20.29 33.01 4.92
CA MET A 1 19.81 31.61 4.77
C MET A 1 18.81 31.36 5.89
N ASP A 2 17.66 30.76 5.60
CA ASP A 2 16.61 30.54 6.61
C ASP A 2 17.07 29.50 7.64
N LYS A 3 17.22 29.93 8.90
CA LYS A 3 17.70 29.09 10.01
C LYS A 3 16.76 27.92 10.29
N ALA A 4 15.45 28.14 10.15
CA ALA A 4 14.45 27.10 10.38
C ALA A 4 14.52 26.01 9.31
N LEU A 5 14.80 26.39 8.06
CA LEU A 5 14.99 25.42 6.98
C LEU A 5 16.25 24.56 7.22
N PHE A 6 17.36 25.19 7.61
CA PHE A 6 18.61 24.49 7.90
C PHE A 6 18.43 23.48 9.05
N GLU A 7 17.85 23.90 10.18
CA GLU A 7 17.61 23.02 11.32
C GLU A 7 16.71 21.83 10.96
N ARG A 8 15.67 22.06 10.15
CA ARG A 8 14.77 20.99 9.68
C ARG A 8 15.51 19.96 8.82
N LEU A 9 16.36 20.41 7.90
CA LEU A 9 17.11 19.52 7.01
C LEU A 9 18.12 18.66 7.78
N THR A 10 18.89 19.25 8.69
CA THR A 10 19.85 18.52 9.53
C THR A 10 19.17 17.49 10.41
N LYS A 11 17.99 17.83 10.96
CA LYS A 11 17.16 16.90 11.73
C LYS A 11 16.69 15.73 10.88
N SER A 12 16.18 15.97 9.67
CA SER A 12 15.74 14.89 8.77
C SER A 12 16.90 13.97 8.34
N MET A 13 18.12 14.49 8.20
CA MET A 13 19.29 13.68 7.87
C MET A 13 19.71 12.76 9.02
N SER A 14 19.67 13.23 10.27
CA SER A 14 19.89 12.39 11.46
C SER A 14 18.84 11.27 11.55
N GLN A 15 17.57 11.63 11.36
CA GLN A 15 16.46 10.67 11.36
C GLN A 15 16.63 9.58 10.29
N MET A 16 17.15 9.93 9.11
CA MET A 16 17.46 8.98 8.06
C MET A 16 18.54 7.97 8.49
N ASN A 17 19.62 8.44 9.11
CA ASN A 17 20.69 7.56 9.59
C ASN A 17 20.18 6.57 10.66
N GLU A 18 19.39 7.07 11.61
CA GLU A 18 18.76 6.24 12.65
C GLU A 18 17.83 5.16 12.06
N ILE A 19 17.15 5.45 10.95
CA ILE A 19 16.30 4.49 10.24
C ILE A 19 17.14 3.42 9.53
N VAL A 20 18.22 3.83 8.86
CA VAL A 20 19.13 2.91 8.14
C VAL A 20 19.83 1.96 9.12
N GLU A 21 20.23 2.46 10.29
CA GLU A 21 20.86 1.68 11.36
C GLU A 21 19.85 0.85 12.18
N GLY A 22 18.55 1.01 11.94
CA GLY A 22 17.49 0.27 12.64
C GLY A 22 17.18 0.78 14.07
N ALA A 23 17.84 1.86 14.51
CA ALA A 23 17.60 2.49 15.80
C ALA A 23 16.26 3.26 15.88
N ARG A 24 15.68 3.61 14.72
CA ARG A 24 14.40 4.30 14.59
C ARG A 24 13.50 3.62 13.56
N GLN A 25 12.23 3.41 13.89
CA GLN A 25 11.25 2.95 12.92
C GLN A 25 10.89 4.10 11.94
N PRO A 26 10.79 3.84 10.63
CA PRO A 26 10.33 4.83 9.66
C PRO A 26 8.97 5.41 10.09
N SER A 27 8.78 6.72 9.93
CA SER A 27 7.52 7.37 10.32
C SER A 27 6.31 6.78 9.58
N ARG A 28 6.50 6.29 8.35
CA ARG A 28 5.51 5.54 7.57
C ARG A 28 6.21 4.53 6.66
N THR A 29 6.00 3.24 6.92
CA THR A 29 6.35 2.16 5.99
C THR A 29 5.07 1.60 5.41
N PHE A 30 4.91 1.64 4.10
CA PHE A 30 3.71 1.11 3.47
C PHE A 30 3.96 -0.26 2.84
N TYR A 31 4.06 -1.28 3.68
CA TYR A 31 4.14 -2.66 3.22
C TYR A 31 2.72 -3.20 3.02
N ILE A 32 2.37 -3.57 1.79
CA ILE A 32 1.18 -4.37 1.50
C ILE A 32 1.72 -5.78 1.27
N ASP A 33 1.61 -6.63 2.28
CA ASP A 33 1.97 -8.04 2.17
C ASP A 33 0.82 -8.86 1.55
N ALA A 34 1.12 -10.10 1.18
CA ALA A 34 0.17 -11.01 0.55
C ALA A 34 -1.08 -11.29 1.41
N MET A 35 -0.92 -11.36 2.72
CA MET A 35 -2.00 -11.61 3.67
C MET A 35 -2.96 -10.42 3.70
N LYS A 36 -2.42 -9.21 3.69
CA LYS A 36 -3.15 -7.94 3.62
C LYS A 36 -4.00 -7.85 2.35
N ILE A 37 -3.50 -8.29 1.20
CA ILE A 37 -4.25 -8.26 -0.07
C ILE A 37 -5.48 -9.17 0.02
N LYS A 38 -5.30 -10.38 0.58
CA LYS A 38 -6.40 -11.33 0.78
C LYS A 38 -7.44 -10.78 1.76
N GLU A 39 -7.01 -10.13 2.84
CA GLU A 39 -7.89 -9.46 3.80
C GLU A 39 -8.72 -8.35 3.14
N ILE A 40 -8.07 -7.47 2.35
CA ILE A 40 -8.75 -6.37 1.64
C ILE A 40 -9.85 -6.93 0.72
N ARG A 41 -9.53 -7.99 -0.03
CA ARG A 41 -10.54 -8.66 -0.87
C ARG A 41 -11.67 -9.24 -0.03
N GLN A 42 -11.37 -9.96 1.06
CA GLN A 42 -12.40 -10.54 1.91
C GLN A 42 -13.31 -9.47 2.54
N ALA A 43 -12.75 -8.34 2.97
CA ALA A 43 -13.50 -7.20 3.50
C ALA A 43 -14.43 -6.57 2.46
N SER A 44 -14.08 -6.63 1.17
CA SER A 44 -14.97 -6.17 0.08
C SER A 44 -16.15 -7.11 -0.19
N GLY A 45 -16.17 -8.33 0.36
CA GLY A 45 -17.20 -9.33 0.06
C GLY A 45 -17.14 -9.94 -1.35
N LEU A 46 -16.12 -9.59 -2.14
CA LEU A 46 -15.98 -10.04 -3.53
C LEU A 46 -15.19 -11.35 -3.66
N SER A 47 -15.55 -12.15 -4.65
CA SER A 47 -14.75 -13.30 -5.09
C SER A 47 -13.44 -12.84 -5.71
N GLN A 48 -12.44 -13.74 -5.84
CA GLN A 48 -11.18 -13.42 -6.52
C GLN A 48 -11.42 -12.88 -7.94
N THR A 49 -12.34 -13.46 -8.69
CA THR A 49 -12.68 -13.00 -10.05
C THR A 49 -13.25 -11.59 -10.03
N LYS A 50 -14.31 -11.35 -9.25
CA LYS A 50 -14.95 -10.03 -9.18
C LYS A 50 -14.01 -8.93 -8.68
N PHE A 51 -13.14 -9.25 -7.72
CA PHE A 51 -12.16 -8.31 -7.21
C PHE A 51 -11.05 -8.02 -8.21
N ALA A 52 -10.58 -9.04 -8.95
CA ALA A 52 -9.60 -8.86 -10.02
C ALA A 52 -10.16 -7.97 -11.13
N ASP A 53 -11.42 -8.20 -11.53
CA ASP A 53 -12.12 -7.38 -12.51
C ASP A 53 -12.26 -5.93 -12.01
N LEU A 54 -12.67 -5.72 -10.75
CA LEU A 54 -12.82 -4.40 -10.13
C LEU A 54 -11.53 -3.57 -10.20
N ILE A 55 -10.38 -4.19 -9.93
CA ILE A 55 -9.07 -3.50 -9.93
C ILE A 55 -8.34 -3.61 -11.27
N SER A 56 -9.01 -4.12 -12.32
CA SER A 56 -8.49 -4.25 -13.68
C SER A 56 -7.19 -5.07 -13.78
N VAL A 57 -7.14 -6.23 -13.12
CA VAL A 57 -6.04 -7.19 -13.23
C VAL A 57 -6.54 -8.60 -13.54
N SER A 58 -5.68 -9.47 -14.04
CA SER A 58 -6.05 -10.88 -14.20
C SER A 58 -6.19 -11.59 -12.85
N VAL A 59 -7.09 -12.59 -12.78
CA VAL A 59 -7.25 -13.44 -11.60
C VAL A 59 -5.94 -14.10 -11.18
N ASP A 60 -5.11 -14.51 -12.15
CA ASP A 60 -3.78 -15.08 -11.88
C ASP A 60 -2.82 -14.06 -11.27
N THR A 61 -2.91 -12.79 -11.66
CA THR A 61 -2.12 -11.71 -11.05
C THR A 61 -2.51 -11.52 -9.59
N LEU A 62 -3.81 -11.45 -9.31
CA LEU A 62 -4.32 -11.35 -7.94
C LEU A 62 -3.92 -12.57 -7.09
N ARG A 63 -4.00 -13.79 -7.64
CA ARG A 63 -3.57 -15.02 -6.95
C ARG A 63 -2.08 -15.01 -6.64
N ASN A 64 -1.24 -14.59 -7.57
CA ASN A 64 0.19 -14.48 -7.34
C ASN A 64 0.52 -13.47 -6.24
N TRP A 65 -0.28 -12.40 -6.11
CA TRP A 65 -0.16 -11.43 -5.01
C TRP A 65 -0.63 -12.00 -3.67
N GLU A 66 -1.82 -12.61 -3.60
CA GLU A 66 -2.36 -13.21 -2.37
C GLU A 66 -1.51 -14.40 -1.86
N GLN A 67 -0.77 -15.06 -2.76
CA GLN A 67 0.18 -16.13 -2.40
C GLN A 67 1.60 -15.62 -2.13
N GLY A 68 1.87 -14.34 -2.33
CA GLY A 68 3.21 -13.75 -2.14
C GLY A 68 4.25 -14.15 -3.19
N ARG A 69 3.86 -14.82 -4.29
CA ARG A 69 4.76 -15.15 -5.41
C ARG A 69 5.23 -13.92 -6.18
N ARG A 70 4.40 -12.86 -6.19
CA ARG A 70 4.71 -11.55 -6.77
C ARG A 70 4.17 -10.45 -5.87
N SER A 71 4.72 -9.25 -6.01
CA SER A 71 4.21 -8.06 -5.32
C SER A 71 3.48 -7.12 -6.30
N PRO A 72 2.44 -6.41 -5.84
CA PRO A 72 1.81 -5.36 -6.63
C PRO A 72 2.76 -4.22 -6.93
N THR A 73 2.56 -3.57 -8.08
CA THR A 73 3.30 -2.37 -8.51
C THR A 73 2.86 -1.15 -7.69
N GLY A 74 3.58 -0.03 -7.82
CA GLY A 74 3.25 1.22 -7.10
C GLY A 74 1.79 1.66 -7.22
N PRO A 75 1.24 1.77 -8.44
CA PRO A 75 -0.17 2.12 -8.65
C PRO A 75 -1.15 1.11 -8.03
N ALA A 76 -0.89 -0.19 -8.22
CA ALA A 76 -1.72 -1.24 -7.62
C ALA A 76 -1.69 -1.20 -6.08
N LYS A 77 -0.52 -0.92 -5.48
CA LYS A 77 -0.38 -0.71 -4.02
C LYS A 77 -1.18 0.50 -3.56
N ALA A 78 -1.19 1.60 -4.31
CA ALA A 78 -1.97 2.79 -3.98
C ALA A 78 -3.47 2.49 -4.04
N LEU A 79 -3.93 1.80 -5.08
CA LEU A 79 -5.32 1.39 -5.23
C LEU A 79 -5.77 0.45 -4.10
N LEU A 80 -4.99 -0.58 -3.80
CA LEU A 80 -5.27 -1.51 -2.70
C LEU A 80 -5.35 -0.78 -1.34
N ARG A 81 -4.51 0.24 -1.12
CA ARG A 81 -4.60 1.10 0.07
C ARG A 81 -5.87 1.96 0.09
N ALA A 82 -6.27 2.51 -1.05
CA ALA A 82 -7.50 3.29 -1.14
C ALA A 82 -8.71 2.41 -0.77
N ILE A 83 -8.79 1.21 -1.33
CA ILE A 83 -9.84 0.23 -1.00
C ILE A 83 -9.77 -0.17 0.48
N ALA A 84 -8.57 -0.36 1.04
CA ALA A 84 -8.41 -0.72 2.45
C ALA A 84 -8.86 0.40 3.42
N ASN A 85 -8.67 1.67 3.04
CA ASN A 85 -8.97 2.81 3.89
C ASN A 85 -10.43 3.28 3.79
N ASP A 86 -11.03 3.15 2.61
CA ASP A 86 -12.40 3.63 2.33
C ASP A 86 -13.12 2.71 1.34
N PRO A 87 -13.45 1.47 1.76
CA PRO A 87 -14.12 0.52 0.87
C PRO A 87 -15.52 0.99 0.46
N GLU A 88 -16.22 1.75 1.31
CA GLU A 88 -17.60 2.20 1.09
C GLU A 88 -17.72 3.16 -0.11
N HIS A 89 -16.72 4.03 -0.34
CA HIS A 89 -16.74 4.96 -1.47
C HIS A 89 -15.88 4.50 -2.64
N VAL A 90 -14.73 3.85 -2.37
CA VAL A 90 -13.80 3.45 -3.43
C VAL A 90 -14.34 2.30 -4.26
N ILE A 91 -14.97 1.28 -3.65
CA ILE A 91 -15.49 0.13 -4.41
C ILE A 91 -16.59 0.57 -5.40
N PRO A 92 -17.61 1.35 -5.00
CA PRO A 92 -18.58 1.88 -5.96
C PRO A 92 -17.96 2.77 -7.04
N ALA A 93 -16.93 3.56 -6.71
CA ALA A 93 -16.25 4.42 -7.69
C ALA A 93 -15.46 3.63 -8.75
N LEU A 94 -15.08 2.38 -8.45
CA LEU A 94 -14.43 1.46 -9.37
C LEU A 94 -15.43 0.59 -10.15
N GLY A 95 -16.66 0.49 -9.67
CA GLY A 95 -17.75 -0.20 -10.37
C GLY A 95 -18.25 0.64 -11.53
N CYS A 96 -17.97 0.21 -12.75
CA CYS A 96 -18.66 0.68 -13.97
C CYS A 96 -19.90 -0.18 -14.23
#